data_AF-A0A7K4ELH5-F1
#
_entry.id   AF-A0A7K4ELH5-F1
#
_cell.length_a   1.000
_cell.length_b   1.000
_cell.length_c   1.000
_cell.angle_alpha   90.00
_cell.angle_beta   90.00
_cell.angle_gamma   90.00
#
_symmetry.space_group_name_H-M   'P 1'
#
loop_
_entity.id
_entity.type
_entity.pdbx_description
1 polymer ?
#
loop_
_entity_poly.entity_id
_entity_poly.type
_entity_poly.pdbx_seq_one_letter_code
_entity_poly.pdbx_strand_id
1 'polypeptide(L)'
;MMESAPKEDRFHHVVVAATKNSLEQFPEDAASQFAYAFWYENDAMCESVEKRLNTPGLPPVRKRRLMYLVDRLRRFPCLTPEQASRMKDFVSRWSNLSQDVSRKVSKRAATTNPYDKLAATWGLEENVSHVMNMVLELQTRHFVDEHNLPSGYSKLEKH
;
A
#
# COMPACT_ATOMS: atom_id res chain seq x y z
N MET A 1 -17.82 25.09 22.98
CA MET A 1 -17.58 24.04 21.97
C MET A 1 -16.07 23.91 21.85
N MET A 2 -15.49 22.84 22.39
CA MET A 2 -14.06 22.61 22.25
C MET A 2 -13.82 22.05 20.85
N GLU A 3 -13.24 22.85 19.99
CA GLU A 3 -12.71 22.42 18.70
C GLU A 3 -11.50 21.54 19.01
N SER A 4 -11.72 20.22 18.99
CA SER A 4 -10.66 19.23 19.14
C SER A 4 -9.58 19.55 18.10
N ALA A 5 -8.35 19.81 18.55
CA ALA A 5 -7.21 19.98 17.66
C ALA A 5 -7.19 18.85 16.60
N PRO A 6 -6.85 19.12 15.33
CA PRO A 6 -6.80 18.08 14.32
C PRO A 6 -5.87 16.98 14.84
N LYS A 7 -6.41 15.76 15.03
CA LYS A 7 -5.57 14.60 15.33
C LYS A 7 -4.52 14.54 14.23
N GLU A 8 -3.26 14.77 14.62
CA GLU A 8 -2.14 14.73 13.70
C GLU A 8 -2.17 13.38 12.97
N ASP A 9 -2.22 13.43 11.65
CA ASP A 9 -2.27 12.22 10.84
C ASP A 9 -0.92 11.51 10.95
N ARG A 10 -0.89 10.50 11.83
CA ARG A 10 0.32 9.79 12.26
C ARG A 10 1.14 9.23 11.10
N PHE A 11 0.51 8.87 9.99
CA PHE A 11 1.19 8.30 8.82
C PHE A 11 1.22 9.25 7.63
N HIS A 12 0.92 10.53 7.84
CA HIS A 12 0.94 11.53 6.78
C HIS A 12 2.29 11.58 6.06
N HIS A 13 3.41 11.56 6.78
CA HIS A 13 4.75 11.66 6.17
C HIS A 13 5.05 10.47 5.25
N VAL A 14 4.74 9.24 5.64
CA VAL A 14 4.99 8.04 4.81
C VAL A 14 4.07 7.99 3.60
N VAL A 15 2.81 8.38 3.75
CA VAL A 15 1.85 8.42 2.64
C VAL A 15 2.20 9.55 1.65
N VAL A 16 2.73 10.67 2.16
CA VAL A 16 3.30 11.74 1.32
C VAL A 16 4.54 11.24 0.59
N ALA A 17 5.45 10.53 1.25
CA ALA A 17 6.65 9.97 0.63
C ALA A 17 6.30 8.98 -0.49
N ALA A 18 5.33 8.08 -0.25
CA ALA A 18 4.84 7.10 -1.23
C ALA A 18 4.23 7.73 -2.50
N THR A 19 3.73 8.98 -2.39
CA THR A 19 3.14 9.70 -3.53
C THR A 19 4.11 10.69 -4.18
N LYS A 20 5.11 11.21 -3.45
CA LYS A 20 6.10 12.16 -4.00
C LYS A 20 7.16 11.45 -4.82
N ASN A 21 7.68 10.33 -4.32
CA ASN A 21 8.77 9.58 -4.94
C ASN A 21 8.23 8.53 -5.93
N SER A 22 9.06 8.10 -6.89
CA SER A 22 8.83 6.82 -7.58
C SER A 22 9.05 5.67 -6.60
N LEU A 23 8.53 4.49 -6.90
CA LEU A 23 8.73 3.28 -6.10
C LEU A 23 10.19 2.85 -6.02
N GLU A 24 10.99 3.17 -7.04
CA GLU A 24 12.44 2.94 -7.06
C GLU A 24 13.21 3.92 -6.18
N GLN A 25 12.65 5.12 -5.93
CA GLN A 25 13.25 6.17 -5.12
C GLN A 25 12.53 6.34 -3.77
N PHE A 26 11.69 5.37 -3.38
CA PHE A 26 10.95 5.44 -2.15
C PHE A 26 11.92 5.17 -0.99
N PRO A 27 12.16 6.13 -0.06
CA PRO A 27 13.14 5.92 1.01
C PRO A 27 12.82 4.69 1.86
N GLU A 28 13.84 3.92 2.20
CA GLU A 28 13.72 2.65 2.90
C GLU A 28 13.01 2.78 4.25
N ASP A 29 13.36 3.79 5.03
CA ASP A 29 12.72 4.09 6.32
C ASP A 29 11.21 4.35 6.15
N ALA A 30 10.84 5.13 5.13
CA ALA A 30 9.46 5.45 4.83
C ALA A 30 8.70 4.25 4.25
N ALA A 31 9.35 3.41 3.45
CA ALA A 31 8.78 2.18 2.90
C ALA A 31 8.49 1.15 4.01
N SER A 32 9.45 0.94 4.90
CA SER A 32 9.31 0.04 6.06
C SER A 32 8.23 0.52 7.02
N GLN A 33 8.21 1.81 7.35
CA GLN A 33 7.13 2.39 8.16
C GLN A 33 5.76 2.30 7.47
N PHE A 34 5.69 2.53 6.16
CA PHE A 34 4.46 2.38 5.40
C PHE A 34 3.94 0.95 5.47
N ALA A 35 4.78 -0.04 5.19
CA ALA A 35 4.39 -1.45 5.17
C ALA A 35 4.00 -1.94 6.57
N TYR A 36 4.78 -1.58 7.59
CA TYR A 36 4.45 -1.87 8.98
C TYR A 36 3.09 -1.30 9.37
N ALA A 37 2.88 -0.01 9.14
CA ALA A 37 1.61 0.65 9.45
C ALA A 37 0.44 0.01 8.68
N PHE A 38 0.67 -0.33 7.41
CA PHE A 38 -0.34 -0.95 6.57
C PHE A 38 -0.76 -2.34 7.07
N TRP A 39 0.19 -3.16 7.51
CA TRP A 39 -0.08 -4.53 7.95
C TRP A 39 -0.57 -4.61 9.39
N TYR A 40 0.03 -3.85 10.30
CA TYR A 40 -0.17 -4.02 11.74
C TYR A 40 -0.99 -2.90 12.39
N GLU A 41 -1.10 -1.75 11.73
CA GLU A 41 -1.88 -0.59 12.17
C GLU A 41 -2.93 -0.19 11.11
N ASN A 42 -3.50 -1.22 10.47
CA ASN A 42 -4.25 -1.12 9.22
C ASN A 42 -5.33 -0.04 9.21
N ASP A 43 -6.14 0.06 10.27
CA ASP A 43 -7.26 1.01 10.33
C ASP A 43 -6.77 2.47 10.28
N ALA A 44 -5.77 2.81 11.11
CA ALA A 44 -5.18 4.15 11.13
C ALA A 44 -4.45 4.47 9.82
N MET A 45 -3.75 3.49 9.24
CA MET A 45 -3.10 3.66 7.94
C MET A 45 -4.09 3.87 6.80
N CYS A 46 -5.24 3.19 6.82
CA CYS A 46 -6.31 3.37 5.83
C CYS A 46 -6.84 4.80 5.82
N GLU A 47 -7.05 5.40 7.00
CA GLU A 47 -7.47 6.79 7.11
C GLU A 47 -6.45 7.75 6.46
N SER A 48 -5.16 7.55 6.71
CA SER A 48 -4.08 8.36 6.12
C SER A 48 -4.02 8.22 4.60
N VAL A 49 -4.14 7.00 4.09
CA VAL A 49 -4.20 6.72 2.64
C VAL A 49 -5.42 7.41 2.02
N GLU A 50 -6.60 7.30 2.62
CA GLU A 50 -7.83 7.91 2.13
C GLU A 50 -7.76 9.44 2.14
N LYS A 51 -7.23 10.05 3.22
CA LYS A 51 -6.97 11.50 3.29
C LYS A 51 -6.04 11.96 2.16
N ARG A 52 -4.96 11.20 1.88
CA ARG A 52 -4.04 11.54 0.79
C ARG A 52 -4.70 11.44 -0.57
N LEU A 53 -5.45 10.37 -0.84
CA LEU A 53 -6.12 10.19 -2.12
C LEU A 53 -7.17 11.27 -2.38
N ASN A 54 -7.79 11.81 -1.33
CA ASN A 54 -8.73 12.93 -1.40
C ASN A 54 -8.06 14.32 -1.43
N THR A 55 -6.73 14.41 -1.35
CA THR A 55 -6.02 15.71 -1.43
C THR A 55 -6.29 16.39 -2.78
N PRO A 56 -6.84 17.62 -2.79
CA PRO A 56 -7.08 18.37 -4.01
C PRO A 56 -5.79 18.57 -4.82
N GLY A 57 -5.88 18.44 -6.14
CA GLY A 57 -4.74 18.65 -7.04
C GLY A 57 -3.66 17.57 -7.01
N LEU A 58 -3.81 16.48 -6.22
CA LEU A 58 -2.88 15.35 -6.28
C LEU A 58 -2.96 14.67 -7.67
N PRO A 59 -1.86 14.65 -8.46
CA PRO A 59 -1.86 14.08 -9.80
C PRO A 59 -2.38 12.63 -9.85
N PRO A 60 -3.18 12.25 -10.86
CA PRO A 60 -3.73 10.90 -10.97
C PRO A 60 -2.66 9.79 -10.92
N VAL A 61 -1.49 10.00 -11.54
CA VAL A 61 -0.38 9.05 -11.50
C VAL A 61 0.10 8.77 -10.07
N ARG A 62 0.14 9.77 -9.20
CA ARG A 62 0.54 9.61 -7.80
C ARG A 62 -0.51 8.85 -6.99
N LYS A 63 -1.80 9.08 -7.27
CA LYS A 63 -2.90 8.29 -6.69
C LYS A 63 -2.80 6.83 -7.12
N ARG A 64 -2.56 6.56 -8.40
CA ARG A 64 -2.37 5.20 -8.93
C ARG A 64 -1.16 4.49 -8.32
N ARG A 65 -0.04 5.19 -8.14
CA ARG A 65 1.15 4.64 -7.45
C ARG A 65 0.82 4.19 -6.02
N LEU A 66 0.15 5.06 -5.25
CA LEU A 66 -0.27 4.73 -3.90
C LEU A 66 -1.22 3.52 -3.89
N MET A 67 -2.20 3.49 -4.80
CA MET A 67 -3.14 2.39 -4.90
C MET A 67 -2.51 1.08 -5.35
N TYR A 68 -1.53 1.13 -6.26
CA TYR A 68 -0.76 -0.04 -6.67
C TYR A 68 0.03 -0.62 -5.49
N LEU A 69 0.67 0.22 -4.68
CA LEU A 69 1.35 -0.22 -3.47
C LEU A 69 0.38 -0.89 -2.48
N VAL A 70 -0.77 -0.27 -2.21
CA VAL A 70 -1.82 -0.83 -1.34
C VAL A 70 -2.37 -2.17 -1.88
N ASP A 71 -2.67 -2.24 -3.17
CA ASP A 71 -3.19 -3.44 -3.84
C ASP A 71 -2.16 -4.58 -3.89
N ARG A 72 -0.87 -4.24 -3.84
CA ARG A 72 0.21 -5.20 -3.67
C ARG A 72 0.28 -5.71 -2.22
N LEU A 73 0.42 -4.80 -1.26
CA LEU A 73 0.67 -5.15 0.14
C LEU A 73 -0.50 -5.93 0.77
N ARG A 74 -1.74 -5.71 0.34
CA ARG A 74 -2.90 -6.46 0.85
C ARG A 74 -2.92 -7.95 0.52
N ARG A 75 -2.06 -8.39 -0.41
CA ARG A 75 -1.99 -9.80 -0.86
C ARG A 75 -1.07 -10.65 0.00
N PHE A 76 -0.41 -10.05 0.99
CA PHE A 76 0.49 -10.75 1.90
C PHE A 76 -0.28 -11.25 3.12
N PRO A 77 0.12 -12.40 3.69
CA PRO A 77 -0.51 -13.01 4.87
C PRO A 77 -0.28 -12.20 6.17
N CYS A 78 0.40 -11.06 6.09
CA CYS A 78 0.55 -10.12 7.20
C CYS A 78 -0.80 -9.53 7.63
N LEU A 79 -1.77 -9.38 6.72
CA LEU A 79 -3.14 -9.00 7.07
C LEU A 79 -3.96 -10.23 7.48
N THR A 80 -4.88 -10.06 8.43
CA THR A 80 -5.92 -11.07 8.67
C THR A 80 -6.83 -11.19 7.44
N PRO A 81 -7.52 -12.34 7.24
CA PRO A 81 -8.47 -12.49 6.13
C PRO A 81 -9.52 -11.38 6.06
N GLU A 82 -10.02 -10.92 7.21
CA GLU A 82 -10.98 -9.83 7.32
C GLU A 82 -10.36 -8.51 6.85
N GLN A 83 -9.15 -8.19 7.31
CA GLN A 83 -8.41 -7.01 6.87
C GLN A 83 -8.13 -7.05 5.37
N ALA A 84 -7.67 -8.18 4.84
CA ALA A 84 -7.41 -8.34 3.41
C ALA A 84 -8.68 -8.16 2.56
N SER A 85 -9.83 -8.62 3.05
CA SER A 85 -11.14 -8.39 2.42
C SER A 85 -11.51 -6.90 2.45
N ARG A 86 -11.41 -6.25 3.61
CA ARG A 86 -11.66 -4.80 3.72
C ARG A 86 -10.75 -4.00 2.79
N MET A 87 -9.48 -4.38 2.66
CA MET A 87 -8.54 -3.74 1.75
C MET A 87 -8.88 -3.99 0.28
N LYS A 88 -9.45 -5.15 -0.06
CA LYS A 88 -9.97 -5.41 -1.41
C LYS A 88 -11.10 -4.44 -1.76
N ASP A 89 -12.03 -4.25 -0.84
CA ASP A 89 -13.15 -3.34 -1.02
C ASP A 89 -12.67 -1.89 -1.07
N PHE A 90 -11.73 -1.53 -0.19
CA PHE A 90 -11.04 -0.23 -0.22
C PHE A 90 -10.45 0.05 -1.60
N VAL A 91 -9.66 -0.87 -2.16
CA VAL A 91 -9.07 -0.72 -3.49
C VAL A 91 -10.14 -0.57 -4.58
N SER A 92 -11.24 -1.31 -4.48
CA SER A 92 -12.32 -1.29 -5.47
C SER A 92 -13.03 0.07 -5.52
N ARG A 93 -13.11 0.81 -4.41
CA ARG A 93 -13.64 2.20 -4.36
C ARG A 93 -12.86 3.16 -5.26
N TRP A 94 -11.60 2.86 -5.55
CA TRP A 94 -10.71 3.68 -6.38
C TRP A 94 -10.49 3.10 -7.79
N SER A 95 -11.36 2.19 -8.24
CA SER A 95 -11.26 1.52 -9.55
C SER A 95 -11.35 2.49 -10.74
N ASN A 96 -11.98 3.64 -10.58
CA ASN A 96 -11.98 4.70 -11.58
C ASN A 96 -10.54 5.13 -11.98
N LEU A 97 -9.62 5.17 -11.01
CA LEU A 97 -8.23 5.53 -11.28
C LEU A 97 -7.53 4.57 -12.24
N SER A 98 -7.84 3.26 -12.19
CA SER A 98 -7.28 2.27 -13.11
C SER A 98 -8.05 2.20 -14.43
N GLN A 99 -9.35 2.47 -14.42
CA GLN A 99 -10.18 2.51 -15.63
C GLN A 99 -9.89 3.71 -16.54
N ASP A 100 -9.54 4.87 -15.96
CA ASP A 100 -9.21 6.10 -16.69
C ASP A 100 -7.82 6.06 -17.34
N VAL A 101 -7.07 4.95 -17.17
CA VAL A 101 -5.77 4.77 -17.81
C VAL A 101 -5.96 4.53 -19.30
N SER A 102 -5.34 5.38 -20.13
CA SER A 102 -5.38 5.17 -21.57
C SER A 102 -4.77 3.82 -21.97
N ARG A 103 -5.37 3.16 -22.98
CA ARG A 103 -4.89 1.87 -23.51
C ARG A 103 -3.40 1.89 -23.89
N LYS A 104 -2.88 3.03 -24.36
CA LYS A 104 -1.46 3.21 -24.70
C LYS A 104 -0.57 3.10 -23.46
N VAL A 105 -0.95 3.73 -22.36
CA VAL A 105 -0.23 3.68 -21.08
C VAL A 105 -0.27 2.26 -20.49
N SER A 106 -1.44 1.63 -20.45
CA SER A 106 -1.57 0.25 -19.96
C SER A 106 -0.71 -0.73 -20.77
N LYS A 107 -0.65 -0.57 -22.11
CA LYS A 107 0.18 -1.43 -22.97
C LYS A 107 1.68 -1.23 -22.70
N ARG A 108 2.14 0.00 -22.49
CA ARG A 108 3.54 0.27 -22.12
C ARG A 108 3.86 -0.33 -20.76
N ALA A 109 3.02 -0.09 -19.76
CA ALA A 109 3.17 -0.67 -18.43
C ALA A 109 3.26 -2.22 -18.46
N ALA A 110 2.42 -2.88 -19.24
CA ALA A 110 2.47 -4.33 -19.43
C ALA A 110 3.73 -4.82 -20.15
N THR A 111 4.31 -3.99 -21.03
CA THR A 111 5.56 -4.32 -21.75
C THR A 111 6.76 -4.14 -20.82
N THR A 112 6.78 -3.08 -20.01
CA THR A 112 7.85 -2.81 -19.04
C THR A 112 7.83 -3.81 -17.88
N ASN A 113 6.64 -4.22 -17.43
CA ASN A 113 6.45 -5.09 -16.27
C ASN A 113 5.67 -6.37 -16.64
N PRO A 114 6.25 -7.28 -17.44
CA PRO A 114 5.52 -8.44 -18.00
C PRO A 114 5.00 -9.42 -16.94
N TYR A 115 5.65 -9.47 -15.78
CA TYR A 115 5.28 -10.34 -14.66
C TYR A 115 4.43 -9.64 -13.60
N ASP A 116 4.28 -8.31 -13.68
CA ASP A 116 3.47 -7.54 -12.74
C ASP A 116 2.19 -7.04 -13.39
N LYS A 117 1.19 -7.91 -13.38
CA LYS A 117 -0.16 -7.57 -13.87
C LYS A 117 -0.78 -6.39 -13.11
N LEU A 118 -0.41 -6.17 -11.85
CA LEU A 118 -0.92 -5.04 -11.08
C LEU A 118 -0.36 -3.72 -11.60
N ALA A 119 0.94 -3.65 -11.89
CA ALA A 119 1.54 -2.46 -12.49
C ALA A 119 0.82 -2.08 -13.79
N ALA A 120 0.51 -3.07 -14.63
CA ALA A 120 -0.29 -2.87 -15.84
C ALA A 120 -1.73 -2.39 -15.57
N THR A 121 -2.42 -2.99 -14.58
CA THR A 121 -3.76 -2.57 -14.15
C THR A 121 -3.77 -1.10 -13.71
N TRP A 122 -2.76 -0.67 -12.95
CA TRP A 122 -2.64 0.70 -12.46
C TRP A 122 -1.97 1.66 -13.47
N GLY A 123 -1.58 1.17 -14.65
CA GLY A 123 -0.96 1.98 -15.70
C GLY A 123 0.39 2.55 -15.29
N LEU A 124 1.18 1.77 -14.54
CA LEU A 124 2.49 2.17 -14.02
C LEU A 124 3.60 1.42 -14.76
N GLU A 125 4.55 2.19 -15.29
CA GLU A 125 5.75 1.67 -15.95
C GLU A 125 6.85 1.32 -14.93
N GLU A 126 6.64 1.60 -13.64
CA GLU A 126 7.47 1.20 -12.50
C GLU A 126 6.89 -0.02 -11.78
N ASN A 127 7.74 -0.81 -11.13
CA ASN A 127 7.33 -1.94 -10.30
C ASN A 127 7.64 -1.73 -8.81
N VAL A 128 6.97 -2.52 -7.99
CA VAL A 128 7.08 -2.48 -6.53
C VAL A 128 8.21 -3.35 -5.98
N SER A 129 8.99 -4.05 -6.82
CA SER A 129 9.96 -5.06 -6.35
C SER A 129 11.02 -4.47 -5.44
N HIS A 130 11.49 -3.25 -5.72
CA HIS A 130 12.43 -2.55 -4.84
C HIS A 130 11.85 -2.34 -3.43
N VAL A 131 10.61 -1.84 -3.37
CA VAL A 131 9.87 -1.68 -2.10
C VAL A 131 9.68 -3.02 -1.40
N MET A 132 9.31 -4.06 -2.14
CA MET A 132 9.09 -5.38 -1.54
C MET A 132 10.36 -5.97 -0.93
N ASN A 133 11.53 -5.72 -1.55
CA ASN A 133 12.82 -6.17 -1.03
C ASN A 133 13.18 -5.48 0.29
N MET A 134 12.89 -4.19 0.42
CA MET A 134 13.15 -3.43 1.65
C MET A 134 12.32 -3.93 2.84
N VAL A 135 11.12 -4.46 2.58
CA VAL A 135 10.17 -4.83 3.64
C VAL A 135 10.03 -6.35 3.82
N LEU A 136 11.00 -7.14 3.34
CA LEU A 136 10.96 -8.62 3.40
C LEU A 136 10.91 -9.14 4.83
N GLU A 137 11.72 -8.58 5.73
CA GLU A 137 11.81 -9.03 7.13
C GLU A 137 10.47 -8.89 7.85
N LEU A 138 9.81 -7.75 7.64
CA LEU A 138 8.48 -7.43 8.19
C LEU A 138 7.41 -8.43 7.72
N GLN A 139 7.61 -9.07 6.58
CA GLN A 139 6.63 -10.05 6.08
C GLN A 139 6.72 -11.38 6.82
N THR A 140 7.81 -11.66 7.52
CA THR A 140 8.05 -13.00 8.06
C THR A 140 7.14 -13.31 9.24
N ARG A 141 6.78 -14.60 9.35
CA ARG A 141 6.12 -15.10 10.56
C ARG A 141 6.95 -14.87 11.81
N HIS A 142 8.28 -15.03 11.72
CA HIS A 142 9.19 -14.86 12.84
C HIS A 142 9.09 -13.44 13.43
N PHE A 143 9.12 -12.43 12.58
CA PHE A 143 8.94 -11.03 12.99
C PHE A 143 7.60 -10.81 13.68
N VAL A 144 6.51 -11.35 13.11
CA VAL A 144 5.17 -11.25 13.72
C VAL A 144 5.14 -11.87 15.11
N ASP A 145 5.67 -13.08 15.26
CA ASP A 145 5.66 -13.85 16.52
C ASP A 145 6.56 -13.17 17.58
N GLU A 146 7.74 -12.68 17.20
CA GLU A 146 8.67 -11.95 18.09
C GLU A 146 8.06 -10.65 18.62
N HIS A 147 7.33 -9.93 17.77
CA HIS A 147 6.73 -8.64 18.10
C HIS A 147 5.27 -8.75 18.59
N ASN A 148 4.73 -9.96 18.76
CA ASN A 148 3.34 -10.23 19.18
C ASN A 148 2.30 -9.49 18.32
N LEU A 149 2.51 -9.44 17.00
CA LEU A 149 1.68 -8.67 16.09
C LEU A 149 0.45 -9.47 15.61
N PRO A 150 -0.67 -8.80 15.29
CA PRO A 150 -1.78 -9.46 14.61
C PRO A 150 -1.34 -9.86 13.19
N SER A 151 -1.73 -11.05 12.73
CA SER A 151 -1.48 -11.47 11.34
C SER A 151 -2.47 -12.51 10.84
N GLY A 152 -2.48 -12.75 9.53
CA GLY A 152 -3.23 -13.84 8.88
C GLY A 152 -2.48 -15.16 8.82
N TYR A 153 -1.31 -15.30 9.47
CA TYR A 153 -0.59 -16.56 9.52
C TYR A 153 -1.36 -17.60 10.35
N SER A 154 -1.52 -18.82 9.82
CA SER A 154 -2.11 -19.94 10.57
C SER A 154 -1.32 -20.19 11.85
N LYS A 155 -1.98 -20.33 13.01
CA LYS A 155 -1.31 -20.69 14.27
C LYS A 155 -0.54 -22.00 14.09
N LEU A 156 0.72 -22.05 14.51
CA LEU A 156 1.44 -23.32 14.61
C LEU A 156 0.81 -24.07 15.78
N GLU A 157 0.20 -25.22 15.51
CA GLU A 157 -0.12 -26.15 16.58
C GLU A 157 1.21 -26.62 17.17
N LYS A 158 1.45 -26.26 18.44
CA LYS A 158 2.56 -26.86 19.18
C LYS A 158 2.13 -28.29 19.50
N HIS A 159 2.75 -29.25 18.81
CA HIS A 159 2.68 -30.66 19.16
C HIS A 159 3.36 -30.92 20.51
#